data_AF-A0A3M1UCA5-F1
#
_entry.id   AF-A0A3M1UCA5-F1
#
_cell.length_a   1.000
_cell.length_b   1.000
_cell.length_c   1.000
_cell.angle_alpha   90.00
_cell.angle_beta   90.00
_cell.angle_gamma   90.00
#
_symmetry.space_group_name_H-M   'P 1'
#
loop_
_entity.id
_entity.type
_entity.pdbx_description
1 polymer ?
#
loop_
_entity_poly.entity_id
_entity_poly.type
_entity_poly.pdbx_seq_one_letter_code
_entity_poly.pdbx_strand_id
1 'polypeptide(L)'
;MTGSFSEKELEEIRELYGQDISSLNQELFERLHKQLRQKYHPDKFEQYQDEVVKEMAHEKFKRLEALGSKIRAYLVSGASGPVNPTEDIYRPEARFAYNDLKIELITRNKDLKYLLFGMRYRRLIRGDRFKIPHTKEAYIIIDADHAGRSIGFNETIRMYLTFGQSDPLDVIIQWLYERIAGQAAALIINGERIPVELNAMRQHIRRTTFLGLDGG
;
A
#
# COMPACT_ATOMS: atom_id res chain seq x y z
N MET A 1 -13.46 14.30 -5.73
CA MET A 1 -13.07 14.99 -6.96
C MET A 1 -12.05 14.10 -7.66
N THR A 2 -12.42 13.52 -8.80
CA THR A 2 -11.60 12.66 -9.64
C THR A 2 -10.38 13.43 -10.16
N GLY A 3 -9.20 12.79 -10.19
CA GLY A 3 -7.95 13.40 -10.65
C GLY A 3 -8.02 13.77 -12.12
N SER A 4 -8.35 15.02 -12.42
CA SER A 4 -8.33 15.58 -13.77
C SER A 4 -6.89 15.98 -14.14
N PHE A 5 -6.44 15.57 -15.33
CA PHE A 5 -5.31 16.23 -16.00
C PHE A 5 -5.80 17.53 -16.65
N SER A 6 -4.92 18.53 -16.66
CA SER A 6 -5.10 19.73 -17.48
C SER A 6 -4.70 19.45 -18.93
N GLU A 7 -5.16 20.25 -19.88
CA GLU A 7 -4.79 20.12 -21.30
C GLU A 7 -3.27 20.14 -21.51
N LYS A 8 -2.56 20.99 -20.77
CA LYS A 8 -1.08 21.05 -20.80
C LYS A 8 -0.42 19.76 -20.35
N GLU A 9 -0.96 19.12 -19.32
CA GLU A 9 -0.42 17.84 -18.84
C GLU A 9 -0.69 16.71 -19.82
N LEU A 10 -1.85 16.70 -20.49
CA LEU A 10 -2.16 15.72 -21.53
C LEU A 10 -1.20 15.83 -22.72
N GLU A 11 -0.87 17.06 -23.12
CA GLU A 11 0.11 17.33 -24.16
C GLU A 11 1.52 16.88 -23.73
N GLU A 12 1.93 17.20 -22.51
CA GLU A 12 3.23 16.78 -21.96
C GLU A 12 3.34 15.25 -21.80
N ILE A 13 2.23 14.56 -21.53
CA ILE A 13 2.17 13.09 -21.54
C ILE A 13 2.45 12.54 -22.94
N ARG A 14 1.80 13.09 -23.97
CA ARG A 14 2.06 12.68 -25.36
C ARG A 14 3.50 12.94 -25.77
N GLU A 15 4.06 14.09 -25.42
CA GLU A 15 5.44 14.43 -25.76
C GLU A 15 6.46 13.50 -25.08
N LEU A 16 6.26 13.20 -23.79
CA LEU A 16 7.22 12.40 -23.03
C LEU A 16 7.08 10.89 -23.29
N TYR A 17 5.85 10.38 -23.34
CA TYR A 17 5.57 8.95 -23.43
C TYR A 17 5.22 8.49 -24.85
N GLY A 18 5.04 9.43 -25.79
CA GLY A 18 4.71 9.14 -27.19
C GLY A 18 3.31 8.58 -27.40
N GLN A 19 2.45 8.62 -26.37
CA GLN A 19 1.13 8.01 -26.36
C GLN A 19 0.15 8.84 -25.54
N ASP A 20 -1.14 8.70 -25.86
CA ASP A 20 -2.21 9.27 -25.07
C ASP A 20 -2.34 8.60 -23.71
N ILE A 21 -2.79 9.36 -22.72
CA ILE A 21 -3.02 8.84 -21.37
C ILE A 21 -4.07 7.71 -21.36
N SER A 22 -5.01 7.72 -22.31
CA SER A 22 -6.05 6.69 -22.48
C SER A 22 -5.53 5.38 -23.09
N SER A 23 -4.38 5.40 -23.77
CA SER A 23 -3.76 4.19 -24.34
C SER A 23 -2.66 3.59 -23.45
N LEU A 24 -2.27 4.29 -22.38
CA LEU A 24 -1.31 3.80 -21.41
C LEU A 24 -1.98 2.80 -20.45
N ASN A 25 -1.42 1.59 -20.35
CA ASN A 25 -1.70 0.67 -19.27
C ASN A 25 -0.52 0.65 -18.27
N GLN A 26 -0.73 0.09 -17.08
CA GLN A 26 0.26 0.14 -16.00
C GLN A 26 1.63 -0.47 -16.40
N GLU A 27 1.62 -1.62 -17.07
CA GLU A 27 2.84 -2.31 -17.48
C GLU A 27 3.61 -1.52 -18.54
N LEU A 28 2.90 -0.99 -19.54
CA LEU A 28 3.47 -0.16 -20.60
C LEU A 28 4.03 1.16 -20.04
N PHE A 29 3.28 1.80 -19.15
CA PHE A 29 3.71 3.02 -18.47
C PHE A 29 4.98 2.79 -17.66
N GLU A 30 5.04 1.77 -16.79
CA GLU A 30 6.23 1.51 -15.97
C GLU A 30 7.46 1.21 -16.82
N ARG A 31 7.29 0.49 -17.93
CA ARG A 31 8.36 0.23 -18.89
C ARG A 31 8.87 1.53 -19.54
N LEU A 32 7.97 2.37 -20.07
CA LEU A 32 8.32 3.63 -20.71
C LEU A 32 8.92 4.63 -19.71
N HIS A 33 8.33 4.74 -18.53
CA HIS A 33 8.78 5.62 -17.47
C HIS A 33 10.20 5.26 -17.01
N LYS A 34 10.50 3.96 -16.84
CA LYS A 34 11.86 3.49 -16.53
C LYS A 34 12.87 3.87 -17.61
N GLN A 35 12.51 3.73 -18.90
CA GLN A 35 13.38 4.10 -20.01
C GLN A 35 13.64 5.62 -20.05
N LEU A 36 12.61 6.43 -19.87
CA LEU A 36 12.73 7.89 -19.82
C LEU A 36 13.56 8.35 -18.61
N ARG A 37 13.37 7.73 -17.45
CA ARG A 37 14.15 8.00 -16.24
C ARG A 37 15.63 7.72 -16.46
N GLN A 38 15.96 6.62 -17.14
CA GLN A 38 17.34 6.33 -17.53
C GLN A 38 17.89 7.28 -18.59
N LYS A 39 17.06 7.77 -19.51
CA LYS A 39 17.47 8.71 -20.57
C LYS A 39 17.76 10.10 -20.01
N TYR A 40 16.92 10.58 -19.09
CA TYR A 40 16.97 11.94 -18.54
C TYR A 40 17.57 12.03 -17.14
N HIS A 41 18.18 10.95 -16.63
CA HIS A 41 18.79 10.97 -15.30
C HIS A 41 19.86 12.07 -15.21
N PRO A 42 19.82 12.93 -14.19
CA PRO A 42 20.75 14.05 -14.05
C PRO A 42 22.24 13.66 -14.10
N ASP A 43 22.59 12.50 -13.53
CA ASP A 43 23.95 11.93 -13.56
C ASP A 43 24.53 11.79 -14.98
N LYS A 44 23.70 11.57 -16.00
CA LYS A 44 24.15 11.50 -17.40
C LYS A 44 24.54 12.87 -17.97
N PHE A 45 24.12 13.93 -17.31
CA PHE A 45 24.35 15.30 -17.73
C PHE A 45 25.39 16.02 -16.87
N GLU A 46 25.83 15.43 -15.75
CA GLU A 46 26.93 15.97 -14.94
C GLU A 46 28.25 16.11 -15.72
N GLN A 47 28.45 15.26 -16.73
CA GLN A 47 29.61 15.29 -17.62
C GLN A 47 29.64 16.49 -18.60
N TYR A 48 28.53 17.21 -18.79
CA TYR A 48 28.54 18.43 -19.61
C TYR A 48 29.06 19.60 -18.76
N GLN A 49 29.81 20.52 -19.36
CA GLN A 49 30.31 21.70 -18.64
C GLN A 49 29.29 22.83 -18.56
N ASP A 50 28.24 22.77 -19.37
CA ASP A 50 27.21 23.79 -19.47
C ASP A 50 26.19 23.63 -18.33
N GLU A 51 26.19 24.59 -17.41
CA GLU A 51 25.26 24.68 -16.27
C GLU A 51 23.80 24.72 -16.73
N VAL A 52 23.51 25.40 -17.85
CA VAL A 52 22.15 25.52 -18.38
C VAL A 52 21.62 24.14 -18.81
N VAL A 53 22.48 23.31 -19.41
CA VAL A 53 22.14 21.94 -19.80
C VAL A 53 21.84 21.07 -18.57
N LYS A 54 22.58 21.26 -17.47
CA LYS A 54 22.35 20.52 -16.21
C LYS A 54 21.05 20.93 -15.53
N GLU A 55 20.75 22.23 -15.49
CA GLU A 55 19.50 22.73 -14.93
C GLU A 55 18.30 22.25 -15.74
N MET A 56 18.35 22.35 -17.07
CA MET A 56 17.29 21.86 -17.95
C MET A 56 17.06 20.34 -17.79
N ALA A 57 18.13 19.54 -17.64
CA ALA A 57 18.00 18.11 -17.41
C ALA A 57 17.35 17.81 -16.06
N HIS A 58 17.73 18.52 -15.00
CA HIS A 58 17.10 18.41 -13.68
C HIS A 58 15.63 18.82 -13.70
N GLU A 59 15.28 19.92 -14.37
CA GLU A 59 13.89 20.35 -14.50
C GLU A 59 13.06 19.33 -15.28
N LYS A 60 13.56 18.84 -16.42
CA LYS A 60 12.89 17.78 -17.19
C LYS A 60 12.72 16.51 -16.36
N PHE A 61 13.71 16.13 -15.57
CA PHE A 61 13.62 14.96 -14.70
C PHE A 61 12.58 15.15 -13.58
N LYS A 62 12.57 16.31 -12.93
CA LYS A 62 11.56 16.65 -11.91
C LYS A 62 10.15 16.61 -12.49
N ARG A 63 9.94 17.17 -13.69
CA ARG A 63 8.66 17.12 -14.40
C ARG A 63 8.26 15.70 -14.75
N LEU A 64 9.19 14.90 -15.29
CA LEU A 64 8.97 13.49 -15.58
C LEU A 64 8.50 12.70 -14.34
N GLU A 65 9.16 12.90 -13.20
CA GLU A 65 8.80 12.23 -11.94
C GLU A 65 7.45 12.72 -11.38
N ALA A 66 7.17 14.02 -11.45
CA ALA A 66 5.89 14.60 -11.03
C ALA A 66 4.72 14.09 -11.88
N LEU A 67 4.86 14.16 -13.21
CA LEU A 67 3.89 13.60 -14.16
C LEU A 67 3.78 12.10 -14.01
N GLY A 68 4.89 11.38 -13.86
CA GLY A 68 4.89 9.93 -13.65
C GLY A 68 4.17 9.54 -12.36
N SER A 69 4.28 10.33 -11.29
CA SER A 69 3.51 10.13 -10.07
C SER A 69 2.01 10.35 -10.30
N LYS A 70 1.64 11.40 -11.05
CA LYS A 70 0.23 11.70 -11.39
C LYS A 70 -0.37 10.66 -12.33
N ILE A 71 0.39 10.17 -13.31
CA ILE A 71 0.01 9.10 -14.24
C ILE A 71 -0.10 7.77 -13.49
N ARG A 72 0.81 7.46 -12.55
CA ARG A 72 0.63 6.30 -11.66
C ARG A 72 -0.65 6.42 -10.87
N ALA A 73 -0.89 7.57 -10.25
CA ALA A 73 -2.13 7.79 -9.52
C ALA A 73 -3.35 7.66 -10.43
N TYR A 74 -3.28 8.17 -11.65
CA TYR A 74 -4.34 8.07 -12.67
C TYR A 74 -4.54 6.63 -13.17
N LEU A 75 -3.50 5.89 -13.52
CA LEU A 75 -3.60 4.52 -13.99
C LEU A 75 -3.98 3.57 -12.86
N VAL A 76 -3.59 3.87 -11.62
CA VAL A 76 -4.11 3.19 -10.43
C VAL A 76 -5.58 3.53 -10.16
N SER A 77 -6.03 4.74 -10.54
CA SER A 77 -7.44 5.17 -10.46
C SER A 77 -8.25 5.02 -11.76
N GLY A 78 -7.64 4.44 -12.81
CA GLY A 78 -8.20 4.33 -14.16
C GLY A 78 -8.05 2.93 -14.80
N ALA A 79 -7.07 2.13 -14.39
CA ALA A 79 -7.05 0.66 -14.59
C ALA A 79 -7.87 -0.09 -13.52
N SER A 80 -8.40 0.67 -12.57
CA SER A 80 -9.54 0.35 -11.75
C SER A 80 -10.50 1.52 -11.99
N GLY A 81 -11.82 1.35 -11.90
CA GLY A 81 -12.68 2.50 -11.64
C GLY A 81 -12.19 3.25 -10.37
N PRO A 82 -12.94 4.25 -9.87
CA PRO A 82 -12.82 4.50 -8.44
C PRO A 82 -12.97 3.14 -7.76
N VAL A 83 -11.89 2.61 -7.18
CA VAL A 83 -12.05 1.70 -6.06
C VAL A 83 -12.64 2.65 -5.03
N ASN A 84 -13.96 2.77 -5.08
CA ASN A 84 -14.75 2.95 -3.90
C ASN A 84 -14.05 2.06 -2.88
N PRO A 85 -13.40 2.62 -1.83
CA PRO A 85 -12.88 1.80 -0.75
C PRO A 85 -14.00 0.96 -0.12
N THR A 86 -15.23 1.23 -0.54
CA THR A 86 -16.52 0.60 -0.28
C THR A 86 -16.97 -0.49 -1.28
N GLU A 87 -16.27 -0.83 -2.38
CA GLU A 87 -16.78 -1.83 -3.35
C GLU A 87 -15.79 -2.95 -3.72
N ASP A 88 -14.53 -2.67 -4.06
CA ASP A 88 -13.54 -3.74 -4.38
C ASP A 88 -12.78 -4.27 -3.15
N ILE A 89 -12.94 -3.57 -2.04
CA ILE A 89 -12.54 -3.99 -0.69
C ILE A 89 -13.74 -4.64 0.02
N TYR A 90 -14.96 -4.27 -0.36
CA TYR A 90 -16.20 -4.81 0.19
C TYR A 90 -16.68 -5.93 -0.70
N ARG A 91 -16.13 -7.12 -0.47
CA ARG A 91 -16.90 -8.30 -0.86
C ARG A 91 -18.12 -8.36 0.06
N PRO A 92 -19.35 -8.55 -0.46
CA PRO A 92 -20.52 -8.84 0.37
C PRO A 92 -20.27 -10.04 1.30
N GLU A 93 -19.35 -10.92 0.92
CA GLU A 93 -18.92 -12.08 1.71
C GLU A 93 -17.91 -11.71 2.83
N ALA A 94 -17.03 -10.73 2.61
CA ALA A 94 -16.03 -10.23 3.57
C ALA A 94 -16.66 -9.24 4.57
N ARG A 95 -17.77 -9.65 5.18
CA ARG A 95 -18.62 -8.84 6.07
C ARG A 95 -17.95 -8.46 7.38
N PHE A 96 -16.86 -9.12 7.79
CA PHE A 96 -16.30 -8.94 9.12
C PHE A 96 -15.04 -8.09 9.10
N ALA A 97 -15.18 -6.93 9.75
CA ALA A 97 -14.12 -6.20 10.44
C ALA A 97 -13.12 -5.40 9.56
N TYR A 98 -13.58 -4.76 8.48
CA TYR A 98 -12.71 -3.83 7.73
C TYR A 98 -12.39 -2.56 8.54
N ASN A 99 -13.32 -1.61 8.64
CA ASN A 99 -13.12 -0.37 9.41
C ASN A 99 -13.08 -0.64 10.93
N ASP A 100 -13.76 -1.70 11.37
CA ASP A 100 -13.87 -2.07 12.78
C ASP A 100 -12.72 -2.95 13.27
N LEU A 101 -11.69 -3.21 12.47
CA LEU A 101 -10.51 -3.95 12.94
C LEU A 101 -9.24 -3.43 12.30
N LYS A 102 -8.96 -2.17 12.62
CA LYS A 102 -7.68 -1.54 12.36
C LYS A 102 -6.65 -2.08 13.34
N ILE A 103 -5.56 -2.62 12.81
CA ILE A 103 -4.41 -3.13 13.56
C ILE A 103 -3.22 -2.22 13.33
N GLU A 104 -2.58 -1.79 14.42
CA GLU A 104 -1.28 -1.13 14.38
C GLU A 104 -0.26 -1.94 15.18
N LEU A 105 0.90 -2.22 14.57
CA LEU A 105 2.01 -2.91 15.21
C LEU A 105 3.18 -1.96 15.34
N ILE A 106 3.66 -1.75 16.56
CA ILE A 106 4.91 -1.04 16.80
C ILE A 106 6.02 -2.08 16.89
N THR A 107 7.03 -1.98 16.05
CA THR A 107 8.13 -2.95 16.00
C THR A 107 9.47 -2.29 15.73
N ARG A 108 10.52 -2.94 16.24
CA ARG A 108 11.92 -2.64 15.89
C ARG A 108 12.43 -3.55 14.76
N ASN A 109 11.67 -4.58 14.40
CA ASN A 109 11.99 -5.49 13.31
C ASN A 109 11.57 -4.88 11.96
N LYS A 110 12.57 -4.46 11.18
CA LYS A 110 12.40 -3.86 9.84
C LYS A 110 11.66 -4.75 8.84
N ASP A 111 11.73 -6.06 9.06
CA ASP A 111 11.23 -7.06 8.14
C ASP A 111 9.84 -7.59 8.51
N LEU A 112 9.29 -7.23 9.67
CA LEU A 112 8.00 -7.76 10.14
C LEU A 112 6.87 -7.51 9.12
N LYS A 113 6.82 -6.32 8.50
CA LYS A 113 5.85 -6.03 7.42
C LYS A 113 6.00 -6.96 6.21
N TYR A 114 7.23 -7.32 5.83
CA TYR A 114 7.47 -8.24 4.72
C TYR A 114 7.13 -9.69 5.10
N LEU A 115 7.35 -10.07 6.36
CA LEU A 115 6.98 -11.37 6.90
C LEU A 115 5.47 -11.56 6.98
N LEU A 116 4.73 -10.51 7.33
CA LEU A 116 3.27 -10.50 7.39
C LEU A 116 2.65 -10.64 6.00
N PHE A 117 3.19 -9.91 5.02
CA PHE A 117 2.64 -9.87 3.66
C PHE A 117 3.27 -10.90 2.70
N GLY A 118 4.16 -11.77 3.18
CA GLY A 118 4.80 -12.82 2.37
C GLY A 118 5.66 -12.32 1.21
N MET A 119 5.94 -11.02 1.14
CA MET A 119 6.64 -10.36 0.04
C MET A 119 8.03 -9.93 0.50
N ARG A 120 9.07 -10.65 0.08
CA ARG A 120 10.46 -10.27 0.34
C ARG A 120 10.83 -9.03 -0.49
N TYR A 121 11.19 -7.95 0.19
CA TYR A 121 11.90 -6.78 -0.38
C TYR A 121 11.19 -5.99 -1.51
N ARG A 122 9.87 -6.13 -1.67
CA ARG A 122 9.05 -5.23 -2.52
C ARG A 122 8.47 -4.10 -1.67
N ARG A 123 8.40 -2.87 -2.20
CA ARG A 123 7.70 -1.75 -1.57
C ARG A 123 6.23 -2.15 -1.34
N LEU A 124 5.79 -2.15 -0.08
CA LEU A 124 4.37 -2.29 0.26
C LEU A 124 3.69 -0.96 -0.01
N ILE A 125 2.61 -1.03 -0.78
CA ILE A 125 1.79 0.12 -1.17
C ILE A 125 0.43 -0.03 -0.51
N ARG A 126 -0.14 1.07 -0.04
CA ARG A 126 -1.49 1.09 0.54
C ARG A 126 -2.48 0.28 -0.31
N GLY A 127 -3.20 -0.64 0.34
CA GLY A 127 -4.16 -1.53 -0.30
C GLY A 127 -3.60 -2.90 -0.71
N ASP A 128 -2.28 -3.12 -0.66
CA ASP A 128 -1.71 -4.47 -0.80
C ASP A 128 -2.35 -5.42 0.22
N ARG A 129 -2.72 -6.61 -0.25
CA ARG A 129 -3.46 -7.61 0.55
C ARG A 129 -2.66 -8.90 0.65
N PHE A 130 -2.77 -9.56 1.79
CA PHE A 130 -2.25 -10.91 1.98
C PHE A 130 -3.34 -11.83 2.51
N LYS A 131 -3.56 -12.96 1.82
CA LYS A 131 -4.55 -13.97 2.22
C LYS A 131 -4.01 -14.79 3.39
N ILE A 132 -4.77 -14.87 4.47
CA ILE A 132 -4.40 -15.70 5.62
C ILE A 132 -4.56 -17.18 5.23
N PRO A 133 -3.52 -18.02 5.37
CA PRO A 133 -3.59 -19.43 5.04
C PRO A 133 -4.70 -20.16 5.82
N HIS A 134 -5.25 -21.22 5.22
CA HIS A 134 -6.32 -22.03 5.82
C HIS A 134 -7.63 -21.28 6.11
N THR A 135 -7.82 -20.12 5.48
CA THR A 135 -9.06 -19.36 5.47
C THR A 135 -9.60 -19.26 4.04
N LYS A 136 -10.91 -19.12 3.89
CA LYS A 136 -11.57 -18.89 2.61
C LYS A 136 -11.44 -17.42 2.20
N GLU A 137 -11.73 -16.50 3.11
CA GLU A 137 -11.96 -15.08 2.80
C GLU A 137 -11.16 -14.12 3.68
N ALA A 138 -10.25 -14.60 4.53
CA ALA A 138 -9.52 -13.73 5.44
C ALA A 138 -8.28 -13.09 4.82
N TYR A 139 -8.11 -11.78 5.01
CA TYR A 139 -7.00 -10.99 4.51
C TYR A 139 -6.51 -9.98 5.55
N ILE A 140 -5.21 -9.69 5.51
CA ILE A 140 -4.67 -8.43 6.01
C ILE A 140 -4.44 -7.45 4.85
N ILE A 141 -4.68 -6.17 5.07
CA ILE A 141 -4.63 -5.12 4.03
C ILE A 141 -3.83 -3.94 4.57
N ILE A 142 -2.76 -3.52 3.90
CA ILE A 142 -1.89 -2.44 4.41
C ILE A 142 -2.56 -1.07 4.26
N ASP A 143 -2.51 -0.24 5.31
CA ASP A 143 -3.13 1.10 5.36
C ASP A 143 -2.11 2.24 5.13
N ALA A 144 -0.84 1.93 4.88
CA ALA A 144 0.18 2.94 4.62
C ALA A 144 1.23 2.47 3.62
N ASP A 145 1.82 3.43 2.91
CA ASP A 145 3.00 3.20 2.09
C ASP A 145 4.23 3.06 2.99
N HIS A 146 4.93 1.93 2.89
CA HIS A 146 6.16 1.69 3.65
C HIS A 146 7.37 1.72 2.72
N ALA A 147 8.07 2.87 2.68
CA ALA A 147 9.38 3.01 2.04
C ALA A 147 10.48 2.77 3.09
N GLY A 148 11.26 1.70 2.93
CA GLY A 148 12.33 1.39 3.87
C GLY A 148 13.46 2.41 3.82
N ARG A 149 13.70 3.14 4.93
CA ARG A 149 15.02 3.52 5.50
C ARG A 149 14.84 4.63 6.56
N SER A 150 15.05 4.27 7.83
CA SER A 150 15.45 5.22 8.88
C SER A 150 16.33 4.52 9.92
N ILE A 151 17.27 5.28 10.50
CA ILE A 151 18.21 4.85 11.55
C ILE A 151 17.56 5.21 12.90
N GLY A 152 17.57 4.28 13.88
CA GLY A 152 16.78 4.41 15.13
C GLY A 152 15.38 3.75 15.07
N PHE A 153 15.25 2.67 14.30
CA PHE A 153 13.99 2.15 13.77
C PHE A 153 12.95 1.75 14.84
N ASN A 154 11.87 2.52 14.92
CA ASN A 154 10.62 2.15 15.54
C ASN A 154 9.53 2.38 14.48
N GLU A 155 9.09 1.30 13.83
CA GLU A 155 8.10 1.37 12.75
C GLU A 155 6.72 1.04 13.30
N THR A 156 5.73 1.78 12.84
CA THR A 156 4.31 1.47 13.06
C THR A 156 3.74 0.90 11.77
N ILE A 157 3.47 -0.40 11.74
CA ILE A 157 2.83 -1.08 10.60
C ILE A 157 1.32 -0.95 10.82
N ARG A 158 0.62 -0.31 9.87
CA ARG A 158 -0.83 -0.13 9.93
C ARG A 158 -1.52 -1.00 8.89
N MET A 159 -2.51 -1.77 9.32
CA MET A 159 -3.25 -2.67 8.45
C MET A 159 -4.68 -2.89 8.95
N TYR A 160 -5.54 -3.36 8.06
CA TYR A 160 -6.89 -3.84 8.36
C TYR A 160 -6.91 -5.37 8.30
N LEU A 161 -7.71 -6.00 9.15
CA LEU A 161 -7.96 -7.44 9.12
C LEU A 161 -9.41 -7.70 8.73
N THR A 162 -9.64 -8.35 7.61
CA THR A 162 -10.98 -8.71 7.14
C THR A 162 -11.14 -10.23 7.04
N PHE A 163 -12.34 -10.75 7.23
CA PHE A 163 -12.68 -12.17 7.08
C PHE A 163 -14.18 -12.39 6.85
N GLY A 164 -14.55 -13.59 6.40
CA GLY A 164 -15.94 -14.00 6.17
C GLY A 164 -16.54 -14.77 7.35
N GLN A 165 -17.86 -15.00 7.36
CA GLN A 165 -18.55 -15.79 8.41
C GLN A 165 -18.02 -17.22 8.52
N SER A 166 -17.54 -17.75 7.39
CA SER A 166 -17.08 -19.13 7.29
C SER A 166 -15.61 -19.31 7.67
N ASP A 167 -14.91 -18.21 7.98
CA ASP A 167 -13.51 -18.26 8.36
C ASP A 167 -13.34 -18.55 9.86
N PRO A 168 -12.50 -19.53 10.23
CA PRO A 168 -12.26 -19.85 11.63
C PRO A 168 -11.43 -18.76 12.30
N LEU A 169 -12.09 -17.96 13.16
CA LEU A 169 -11.47 -16.83 13.86
C LEU A 169 -10.22 -17.25 14.67
N ASP A 170 -10.25 -18.42 15.31
CA ASP A 170 -9.09 -18.91 16.07
C ASP A 170 -7.87 -19.19 15.18
N VAL A 171 -8.07 -19.62 13.92
CA VAL A 171 -6.97 -19.81 12.95
C VAL A 171 -6.38 -18.46 12.54
N ILE A 172 -7.24 -17.46 12.30
CA ILE A 172 -6.82 -16.09 11.97
C ILE A 172 -5.97 -15.50 13.10
N ILE A 173 -6.46 -15.59 14.34
CA ILE A 173 -5.78 -15.05 15.52
C ILE A 173 -4.47 -15.79 15.76
N GLN A 174 -4.48 -17.13 15.67
CA GLN A 174 -3.28 -17.95 15.84
C GLN A 174 -2.20 -17.57 14.81
N TRP A 175 -2.58 -17.48 13.53
CA TRP A 175 -1.68 -17.06 12.47
C TRP A 175 -1.08 -15.67 12.74
N LEU A 176 -1.92 -14.71 13.15
CA LEU A 176 -1.46 -13.35 13.44
C LEU A 176 -0.48 -13.36 14.63
N TYR A 177 -0.83 -14.06 15.71
CA TYR A 177 0.00 -14.21 16.90
C TYR A 177 1.39 -14.79 16.57
N GLU A 178 1.45 -15.90 15.83
CA GLU A 178 2.70 -16.54 15.44
C GLU A 178 3.64 -15.62 14.65
N ARG A 179 3.08 -14.67 13.89
CA ARG A 179 3.85 -13.72 13.09
C ARG A 179 4.37 -12.54 13.90
N ILE A 180 3.67 -12.12 14.95
CA ILE A 180 4.00 -10.89 15.69
C ILE A 180 4.60 -11.16 17.08
N ALA A 181 4.39 -12.33 17.66
CA ALA A 181 4.90 -12.70 18.98
C ALA A 181 6.43 -12.62 19.01
N GLY A 182 6.98 -11.91 20.01
CA GLY A 182 8.42 -11.66 20.14
C GLY A 182 9.00 -10.70 19.09
N GLN A 183 8.20 -10.24 18.11
CA GLN A 183 8.64 -9.32 17.05
C GLN A 183 8.01 -7.93 17.16
N ALA A 184 6.76 -7.84 17.62
CA ALA A 184 6.08 -6.58 17.90
C ALA A 184 6.29 -6.17 19.36
N ALA A 185 6.65 -4.91 19.58
CA ALA A 185 6.76 -4.30 20.90
C ALA A 185 5.40 -3.81 21.43
N ALA A 186 4.46 -3.50 20.54
CA ALA A 186 3.08 -3.21 20.90
C ALA A 186 2.13 -3.63 19.79
N LEU A 187 0.94 -4.08 20.19
CA LEU A 187 -0.22 -4.31 19.35
C LEU A 187 -1.29 -3.31 19.76
N ILE A 188 -1.88 -2.64 18.78
CA ILE A 188 -3.01 -1.71 18.97
C ILE A 188 -4.12 -2.20 18.04
N ILE A 189 -5.33 -2.39 18.56
CA ILE A 189 -6.51 -2.70 17.75
C ILE A 189 -7.54 -1.62 18.02
N ASN A 190 -8.00 -0.95 16.96
CA ASN A 190 -8.94 0.18 17.01
C ASN A 190 -8.53 1.28 18.02
N GLY A 191 -7.24 1.57 18.11
CA GLY A 191 -6.70 2.58 19.04
C GLY A 191 -6.51 2.08 20.49
N GLU A 192 -6.97 0.89 20.84
CA GLU A 192 -6.71 0.28 22.16
C GLU A 192 -5.43 -0.56 22.13
N ARG A 193 -4.50 -0.30 23.06
CA ARG A 193 -3.27 -1.08 23.19
C ARG A 193 -3.55 -2.40 23.90
N ILE A 194 -3.14 -3.51 23.29
CA ILE A 194 -3.41 -4.86 23.77
C ILE A 194 -2.09 -5.62 23.95
N PRO A 195 -1.97 -6.48 24.98
CA PRO A 195 -0.85 -7.41 25.10
C PRO A 195 -0.70 -8.30 23.86
N VAL A 196 0.53 -8.54 23.42
CA VAL A 196 0.85 -9.49 22.34
C VAL A 196 0.80 -10.93 22.89
N GLU A 197 -0.39 -11.34 23.34
CA GLU A 197 -0.66 -12.63 23.93
C GLU A 197 -1.91 -13.23 23.28
N LEU A 198 -1.85 -14.53 22.97
CA LEU A 198 -2.90 -15.21 22.21
C LEU A 198 -4.30 -15.02 22.82
N ASN A 199 -4.41 -15.16 24.16
CA ASN A 199 -5.69 -15.04 24.85
C ASN A 199 -6.21 -13.60 24.86
N ALA A 200 -5.33 -12.61 25.07
CA ALA A 200 -5.70 -11.19 25.05
C ALA A 200 -6.17 -10.75 23.66
N MET A 201 -5.43 -11.16 22.62
CA MET A 201 -5.81 -10.94 21.23
C MET A 201 -7.16 -11.59 20.90
N ARG A 202 -7.37 -12.84 21.32
CA ARG A 202 -8.62 -13.56 21.10
C ARG A 202 -9.80 -12.88 21.75
N GLN A 203 -9.70 -12.52 23.02
CA GLN A 203 -10.79 -11.85 23.75
C GLN A 203 -11.14 -10.52 23.09
N HIS A 204 -10.14 -9.71 22.75
CA HIS A 204 -10.38 -8.40 22.16
C HIS A 204 -10.97 -8.51 20.76
N ILE A 205 -10.39 -9.30 19.87
CA ILE A 205 -10.89 -9.49 18.49
C ILE A 205 -12.31 -10.06 18.49
N ARG A 206 -12.62 -11.04 19.36
CA ARG A 206 -13.99 -11.54 19.52
C ARG A 206 -14.93 -10.42 19.98
N ARG A 207 -14.60 -9.69 21.04
CA ARG A 207 -15.43 -8.59 21.54
C ARG A 207 -15.73 -7.56 20.45
N THR A 208 -14.71 -7.12 19.72
CA THR A 208 -14.83 -6.13 18.65
C THR A 208 -15.70 -6.63 17.49
N THR A 209 -15.58 -7.91 17.15
CA THR A 209 -16.34 -8.52 16.03
C THR A 209 -17.79 -8.83 16.39
N PHE A 210 -18.07 -9.16 17.65
CA PHE A 210 -19.45 -9.32 18.16
C PHE A 210 -20.15 -7.97 18.36
N LEU A 211 -19.48 -6.93 18.84
CA LEU A 211 -20.08 -5.59 18.95
C LEU A 211 -20.45 -4.99 17.59
N GLY A 212 -19.71 -5.33 16.53
CA GLY A 212 -20.06 -4.95 15.15
C GLY A 212 -21.24 -5.73 14.54
N LEU A 213 -21.70 -6.81 15.18
CA LEU A 213 -22.85 -7.61 14.74
C LEU A 213 -24.19 -7.06 15.26
N ASP A 214 -24.18 -6.41 16.43
CA ASP A 214 -25.41 -5.93 17.10
C ASP A 214 -25.75 -4.46 16.76
N GLY A 215 -24.89 -3.76 16.00
CA GLY A 215 -25.01 -2.33 15.69
C GLY A 215 -25.36 -1.98 14.23
N GLY A 216 -25.79 -2.96 13.43
CA GLY A 216 -26.15 -2.80 12.01
C GLY A 216 -27.63 -2.99 11.73
#